data_AF-A0A0D0A9U0-F1
#
_entry.id   AF-A0A0D0A9U0-F1
#
_cell.length_a   1.000
_cell.length_b   1.000
_cell.length_c   1.000
_cell.angle_alpha   90.00
_cell.angle_beta   90.00
_cell.angle_gamma   90.00
#
_symmetry.space_group_name_H-M   'P 1'
#
loop_
_entity.id
_entity.type
_entity.pdbx_description
1 polymer ?
#
loop_
_entity_poly.entity_id
_entity_poly.type
_entity_poly.pdbx_seq_one_letter_code
_entity_poly.pdbx_strand_id
1 'polypeptide(L)'
;MDLSDTLSDCLGIVREAKDELLALVAAPVAYVQHILHQYITSVQNDSNGEAPIDRRDGGDISIVKDTIQTIEKIHHKAHHGQDRIWDTCGVCDEWRAANQVCQAICHLLAYLQDILWHLELSYGELACTFVANELMYQNDDTLYY
;
A
#
# COMPACT_ATOMS: atom_id res chain seq x y z
N MET A 1 -4.95 35.65 -9.00
CA MET A 1 -4.40 34.49 -8.27
C MET A 1 -3.22 34.04 -9.09
N ASP A 2 -2.02 34.08 -8.52
CA ASP A 2 -0.78 33.81 -9.25
C ASP A 2 -0.66 32.30 -9.48
N LEU A 3 -0.41 31.86 -10.73
CA LEU A 3 -0.31 30.43 -11.05
C LEU A 3 0.82 29.75 -10.27
N SER A 4 1.88 30.51 -9.96
CA SER A 4 3.04 30.04 -9.20
C SER A 4 2.67 29.61 -7.78
N ASP A 5 1.85 30.38 -7.08
CA ASP A 5 1.42 30.07 -5.72
C ASP A 5 0.54 28.81 -5.71
N THR A 6 -0.28 28.64 -6.74
CA THR A 6 -1.20 27.50 -6.86
C THR A 6 -0.45 26.19 -7.15
N LEU A 7 0.57 26.23 -8.03
CA LEU A 7 1.40 25.05 -8.33
C LEU A 7 2.25 24.64 -7.12
N SER A 8 2.84 25.61 -6.41
CA SER A 8 3.62 25.36 -5.20
C SER A 8 2.79 24.63 -4.14
N ASP A 9 1.55 25.06 -3.92
CA ASP A 9 0.65 24.40 -2.97
C ASP A 9 0.32 22.96 -3.38
N CYS A 10 0.09 22.71 -4.67
CA CYS A 10 -0.22 21.37 -5.16
C CYS A 10 0.97 20.42 -5.03
N LEU A 11 2.18 20.90 -5.34
CA LEU A 11 3.42 20.17 -5.09
C LEU A 11 3.63 19.88 -3.59
N GLY A 12 3.26 20.84 -2.73
CA GLY A 12 3.28 20.66 -1.28
C GLY A 12 2.44 19.47 -0.82
N ILE A 13 1.21 19.33 -1.34
CA ILE A 13 0.30 18.22 -1.01
C ILE A 13 0.91 16.87 -1.43
N VAL A 14 1.43 16.77 -2.65
CA VAL A 14 2.05 15.54 -3.16
C VAL A 14 3.28 15.17 -2.34
N ARG A 15 4.12 16.16 -2.00
CA ARG A 15 5.29 15.97 -1.16
C ARG A 15 4.92 15.46 0.23
N GLU A 16 3.90 16.05 0.85
CA GLU A 16 3.44 15.63 2.17
C GLU A 16 2.96 14.17 2.15
N ALA A 17 2.19 13.77 1.13
CA ALA A 17 1.77 12.38 0.94
C ALA A 17 2.97 11.43 0.73
N LYS A 18 3.98 11.85 -0.06
CA LYS A 18 5.21 11.08 -0.23
C LYS A 18 5.97 10.93 1.09
N ASP A 19 6.11 12.00 1.85
CA ASP A 19 6.84 12.00 3.12
C ASP A 19 6.11 11.12 4.16
N GLU A 20 4.78 11.16 4.21
CA GLU A 20 3.94 10.24 4.99
C GLU A 20 4.16 8.77 4.58
N LEU A 21 4.17 8.48 3.27
CA LEU A 21 4.44 7.14 2.76
C LEU A 21 5.82 6.66 3.19
N LEU A 22 6.87 7.47 3.03
CA LEU A 22 8.24 7.10 3.36
C LEU A 22 8.47 6.93 4.87
N ALA A 23 7.74 7.68 5.70
CA ALA A 23 7.77 7.49 7.15
C ALA A 23 7.19 6.14 7.57
N LEU A 24 6.22 5.62 6.82
CA LEU A 24 5.60 4.32 7.06
C LEU A 24 6.34 3.17 6.36
N VAL A 25 6.79 3.40 5.14
CA VAL A 25 7.25 2.41 4.17
C VAL A 25 8.62 2.83 3.64
N ALA A 26 9.65 2.56 4.43
CA ALA A 26 11.03 2.83 4.00
C ALA A 26 11.46 1.91 2.83
N ALA A 27 10.96 0.67 2.80
CA ALA A 27 11.22 -0.31 1.76
C ALA A 27 9.95 -1.12 1.47
N PRO A 28 9.23 -0.86 0.36
CA PRO A 28 7.96 -1.50 0.00
C PRO A 28 7.89 -3.02 0.19
N VAL A 29 8.82 -3.80 -0.38
CA VAL A 29 8.81 -5.27 -0.24
C VAL A 29 9.02 -5.70 1.21
N ALA A 30 9.98 -5.09 1.92
CA ALA A 30 10.23 -5.42 3.32
C ALA A 30 9.03 -5.05 4.21
N TYR A 31 8.34 -3.96 3.89
CA TYR A 31 7.11 -3.56 4.57
C TYR A 31 5.98 -4.57 4.33
N VAL A 32 5.74 -4.99 3.08
CA VAL A 32 4.74 -6.02 2.77
C VAL A 32 5.04 -7.34 3.48
N GLN A 33 6.31 -7.78 3.47
CA GLN A 33 6.75 -8.96 4.21
C GLN A 33 6.50 -8.81 5.73
N HIS A 34 6.72 -7.62 6.28
CA HIS A 34 6.44 -7.32 7.68
C HIS A 34 4.95 -7.45 8.00
N ILE A 35 4.06 -6.90 7.16
CA ILE A 35 2.60 -7.02 7.31
C ILE A 35 2.15 -8.49 7.23
N LEU A 36 2.67 -9.24 6.25
CA LEU A 36 2.41 -10.68 6.13
C LEU A 36 2.86 -11.44 7.40
N HIS A 37 4.03 -11.09 7.95
CA HIS A 37 4.53 -11.69 9.18
C HIS A 37 3.66 -11.37 10.40
N GLN A 38 3.15 -10.14 10.52
CA GLN A 38 2.20 -9.77 11.57
C GLN A 38 0.91 -10.60 11.49
N TYR A 39 0.39 -10.81 10.28
CA TYR A 39 -0.75 -11.72 10.06
C TYR A 39 -0.40 -13.16 10.48
N ILE A 40 0.73 -13.71 10.06
CA ILE A 40 1.14 -15.09 10.45
C ILE A 40 1.26 -15.22 11.96
N THR A 41 1.79 -14.19 12.64
CA THR A 41 1.94 -14.19 14.10
C THR A 41 0.58 -14.19 14.80
N SER A 42 -0.43 -13.51 14.26
CA SER A 42 -1.78 -13.53 14.84
C SER A 42 -2.44 -14.91 14.71
N VAL A 43 -2.19 -15.66 13.62
CA VAL A 43 -2.61 -17.07 13.50
C VAL A 43 -2.06 -17.92 14.66
N GLN A 44 -0.77 -17.74 14.98
CA GLN A 44 -0.09 -18.53 16.01
C GLN A 44 -0.59 -18.22 17.43
N ASN A 45 -0.89 -16.95 17.71
CA ASN A 45 -1.41 -16.51 19.01
C ASN A 45 -2.86 -16.95 19.27
N ASP A 46 -3.64 -17.20 18.22
CA ASP A 46 -5.03 -17.67 18.31
C ASP A 46 -5.13 -19.15 18.74
N SER A 47 -4.02 -19.89 18.70
CA SER A 47 -3.96 -21.30 19.13
C SER A 47 -4.09 -21.51 20.65
N ASN A 48 -4.14 -20.43 21.45
CA ASN A 48 -4.15 -20.46 22.92
C ASN A 48 -5.52 -20.29 23.61
N GLY A 49 -6.64 -20.44 22.89
CA GLY A 49 -7.87 -20.97 23.51
C GLY A 49 -9.05 -20.05 23.83
N GLU A 50 -9.14 -18.83 23.28
CA GLU A 50 -10.38 -18.01 23.37
C GLU A 50 -10.55 -17.14 22.11
N ALA A 51 -10.89 -17.74 20.96
CA ALA A 51 -11.19 -16.96 19.76
C ALA A 51 -12.72 -16.67 19.66
N PRO A 52 -13.14 -15.41 19.41
CA PRO A 52 -14.53 -15.07 19.12
C PRO A 52 -15.03 -15.77 17.85
N ILE A 53 -16.33 -16.08 17.84
CA ILE A 53 -17.06 -16.91 16.84
C ILE A 53 -16.93 -16.43 15.38
N ASP A 54 -16.46 -15.21 15.14
CA ASP A 54 -16.33 -14.63 13.79
C ASP A 54 -14.98 -14.93 13.11
N ARG A 55 -14.03 -15.58 13.79
CA ARG A 55 -12.71 -15.93 13.25
C ARG A 55 -12.75 -17.31 12.59
N ARG A 56 -13.17 -17.36 11.32
CA ARG A 56 -13.03 -18.55 10.47
C ARG A 56 -11.55 -18.91 10.30
N ASP A 57 -11.09 -19.99 10.93
CA ASP A 57 -9.88 -20.77 10.60
C ASP A 57 -8.69 -19.99 9.99
N GLY A 58 -8.32 -18.86 10.58
CA GLY A 58 -7.31 -17.96 10.04
C GLY A 58 -7.00 -16.80 10.99
N GLY A 59 -5.81 -16.22 10.84
CA GLY A 59 -5.33 -15.10 11.66
C GLY A 59 -6.12 -13.81 11.43
N ASP A 60 -5.69 -12.75 12.09
CA ASP A 60 -6.33 -11.44 12.04
C ASP A 60 -6.12 -10.73 10.69
N ILE A 61 -7.08 -10.89 9.78
CA ILE A 61 -7.10 -10.26 8.45
C ILE A 61 -7.19 -8.71 8.57
N SER A 62 -7.66 -8.16 9.69
CA SER A 62 -7.77 -6.70 9.87
C SER A 62 -6.42 -6.00 9.74
N ILE A 63 -5.31 -6.67 10.09
CA ILE A 63 -3.94 -6.18 9.91
C ILE A 63 -3.70 -5.73 8.46
N VAL A 64 -4.09 -6.55 7.48
CA VAL A 64 -3.91 -6.24 6.06
C VAL A 64 -4.91 -5.17 5.60
N LYS A 65 -6.18 -5.29 6.01
CA LYS A 65 -7.24 -4.33 5.63
C LYS A 65 -6.97 -2.92 6.13
N ASP A 66 -6.59 -2.78 7.39
CA ASP A 66 -6.29 -1.48 8.02
C ASP A 66 -5.04 -0.84 7.40
N THR A 67 -4.05 -1.67 7.04
CA THR A 67 -2.88 -1.22 6.30
C THR A 67 -3.27 -0.68 4.92
N ILE A 68 -4.07 -1.43 4.15
CA ILE A 68 -4.57 -0.98 2.84
C ILE A 68 -5.30 0.36 2.98
N GLN A 69 -6.23 0.47 3.92
CA GLN A 69 -6.96 1.73 4.16
C GLN A 69 -6.05 2.90 4.51
N THR A 70 -4.98 2.65 5.25
CA THR A 70 -3.98 3.68 5.59
C THR A 70 -3.24 4.15 4.34
N ILE A 71 -2.78 3.22 3.50
CA ILE A 71 -2.08 3.55 2.26
C ILE A 71 -3.02 4.20 1.23
N GLU A 72 -4.29 3.78 1.15
CA GLU A 72 -5.31 4.39 0.29
C GLU A 72 -5.57 5.86 0.64
N LYS A 73 -5.54 6.23 1.92
CA LYS A 73 -5.66 7.65 2.34
C LYS A 73 -4.49 8.49 1.84
N ILE A 74 -3.28 7.94 1.92
CA ILE A 74 -2.07 8.59 1.39
C ILE A 74 -2.17 8.71 -0.13
N HIS A 75 -2.62 7.65 -0.82
CA HIS A 75 -2.84 7.66 -2.26
C HIS A 75 -3.84 8.75 -2.66
N HIS A 76 -4.98 8.83 -1.97
CA HIS A 76 -6.01 9.83 -2.27
C HIS A 76 -5.48 11.26 -2.14
N LYS A 77 -4.65 11.52 -1.13
CA LYS A 77 -3.98 12.82 -0.95
C LYS A 77 -3.01 13.12 -2.10
N ALA A 78 -2.16 12.17 -2.46
CA ALA A 78 -1.20 12.32 -3.56
C ALA A 78 -1.91 12.53 -4.91
N HIS A 79 -2.94 11.74 -5.20
CA HIS A 79 -3.74 11.81 -6.43
C HIS A 79 -4.45 13.16 -6.54
N HIS A 80 -5.06 13.65 -5.45
CA HIS A 80 -5.67 14.97 -5.44
C HIS A 80 -4.65 16.08 -5.73
N GLY A 81 -3.42 15.98 -5.20
CA GLY A 81 -2.34 16.88 -5.57
C GLY A 81 -1.96 16.79 -7.05
N GLN A 82 -1.85 15.58 -7.59
CA GLN A 82 -1.57 15.32 -9.01
C GLN A 82 -2.64 15.90 -9.95
N ASP A 83 -3.92 15.69 -9.65
CA ASP A 83 -5.05 16.21 -10.43
C ASP A 83 -5.01 17.75 -10.48
N ARG A 84 -4.72 18.39 -9.37
CA ARG A 84 -4.61 19.86 -9.34
C ARG A 84 -3.40 20.40 -10.10
N ILE A 85 -2.29 19.66 -10.13
CA ILE A 85 -1.15 19.99 -11.00
C ILE A 85 -1.58 19.87 -12.46
N TRP A 86 -2.27 18.79 -12.83
CA TRP A 86 -2.81 18.61 -14.18
C TRP A 86 -3.71 19.76 -14.59
N ASP A 87 -4.64 20.17 -13.73
CA ASP A 87 -5.56 21.28 -14.00
C ASP A 87 -4.83 22.63 -14.15
N THR A 88 -3.68 22.79 -13.48
CA THR A 88 -2.90 24.03 -13.48
C THR A 88 -1.96 24.14 -14.69
N CYS A 89 -1.25 23.07 -15.03
CA CYS A 89 -0.18 23.10 -16.05
C CYS A 89 -0.14 21.88 -16.99
N GLY A 90 -1.08 20.93 -16.89
CA GLY A 90 -1.15 19.75 -17.73
C GLY A 90 -0.01 18.76 -17.49
N VAL A 91 0.41 18.04 -18.54
CA VAL A 91 1.57 17.14 -18.48
C VAL A 91 2.87 17.96 -18.47
N CYS A 92 3.41 18.20 -17.29
CA CYS A 92 4.74 18.77 -17.09
C CYS A 92 5.61 17.85 -16.20
N ASP A 93 6.83 18.28 -15.88
CA ASP A 93 7.74 17.49 -15.07
C ASP A 93 7.26 17.33 -13.63
N GLU A 94 6.61 18.35 -13.08
CA GLU A 94 5.92 18.32 -11.78
C GLU A 94 4.81 17.28 -11.78
N TRP A 95 3.98 17.24 -12.83
CA TRP A 95 2.92 16.24 -12.95
C TRP A 95 3.50 14.83 -13.08
N ARG A 96 4.56 14.65 -13.86
CA ARG A 96 5.24 13.34 -14.01
C ARG A 96 5.84 12.87 -12.69
N ALA A 97 6.45 13.77 -11.92
CA ALA A 97 6.96 13.45 -10.58
C ALA A 97 5.82 13.06 -9.63
N ALA A 98 4.69 13.78 -9.64
CA ALA A 98 3.52 13.42 -8.86
C ALA A 98 2.92 12.07 -9.29
N ASN A 99 2.89 11.80 -10.59
CA ASN A 99 2.45 10.53 -11.14
C ASN A 99 3.34 9.36 -10.68
N GLN A 100 4.66 9.55 -10.63
CA GLN A 100 5.58 8.53 -10.12
C GLN A 100 5.32 8.19 -8.65
N VAL A 101 4.99 9.19 -7.82
CA VAL A 101 4.59 8.97 -6.42
C VAL A 101 3.29 8.16 -6.35
N CYS A 102 2.27 8.54 -7.13
CA CYS A 102 1.00 7.81 -7.15
C CYS A 102 1.19 6.37 -7.64
N GLN A 103 2.00 6.14 -8.67
CA GLN A 103 2.36 4.80 -9.15
C GLN A 103 3.08 3.97 -8.08
N ALA A 104 4.00 4.58 -7.31
CA ALA A 104 4.67 3.92 -6.19
C ALA A 104 3.65 3.37 -5.18
N ILE A 105 2.69 4.21 -4.81
CA ILE A 105 1.65 3.88 -3.85
C ILE A 105 0.72 2.79 -4.42
N CYS A 106 0.34 2.90 -5.69
CA CYS A 106 -0.46 1.88 -6.37
C CYS A 106 0.23 0.52 -6.42
N HIS A 107 1.53 0.45 -6.68
CA HIS A 107 2.28 -0.81 -6.64
C HIS A 107 2.26 -1.43 -5.24
N LEU A 108 2.48 -0.62 -4.20
CA LEU A 108 2.39 -1.10 -2.83
C LEU A 108 0.97 -1.61 -2.49
N LEU A 109 -0.06 -0.89 -2.89
CA LEU A 109 -1.46 -1.30 -2.73
C LEU A 109 -1.73 -2.62 -3.45
N ALA A 110 -1.22 -2.81 -4.67
CA ALA A 110 -1.38 -4.03 -5.42
C ALA A 110 -0.78 -5.24 -4.68
N TYR A 111 0.42 -5.11 -4.10
CA TYR A 111 1.01 -6.17 -3.29
C TYR A 111 0.15 -6.55 -2.08
N LEU A 112 -0.40 -5.55 -1.38
CA LEU A 112 -1.23 -5.78 -0.20
C LEU A 112 -2.60 -6.37 -0.58
N GLN A 113 -3.18 -5.91 -1.70
CA GLN A 113 -4.45 -6.41 -2.23
C GLN A 113 -4.32 -7.86 -2.71
N ASP A 114 -3.18 -8.23 -3.32
CA ASP A 114 -2.87 -9.61 -3.71
C ASP A 114 -2.85 -10.56 -2.50
N ILE A 115 -2.16 -10.16 -1.42
CA ILE A 115 -2.20 -10.90 -0.15
C ILE A 115 -3.63 -11.00 0.40
N LEU A 116 -4.36 -9.89 0.43
CA LEU A 116 -5.74 -9.88 0.93
C LEU A 116 -6.64 -10.79 0.11
N TRP A 117 -6.50 -10.79 -1.21
CA TRP A 117 -7.27 -11.64 -2.10
C TRP A 117 -7.08 -13.13 -1.76
N HIS A 118 -5.84 -13.57 -1.62
CA HIS A 118 -5.56 -14.95 -1.21
C HIS A 118 -6.05 -15.27 0.20
N LEU A 119 -5.97 -14.32 1.15
CA LEU A 119 -6.53 -14.46 2.50
C LEU A 119 -8.05 -14.64 2.51
N GLU A 120 -8.76 -13.92 1.65
CA GLU A 120 -10.22 -14.04 1.51
C GLU A 120 -10.64 -15.37 0.88
N LEU A 121 -9.75 -16.03 0.13
CA LEU A 121 -9.95 -17.39 -0.36
C LEU A 121 -9.73 -18.42 0.76
N SER A 122 -8.53 -18.46 1.34
CA SER A 122 -8.22 -19.19 2.59
C SER A 122 -6.77 -18.96 3.01
N TYR A 123 -6.46 -19.25 4.29
CA TYR A 123 -5.07 -19.34 4.74
C TYR A 123 -4.22 -20.34 3.93
N GLY A 124 -4.81 -21.49 3.58
CA GLY A 124 -4.13 -22.52 2.78
C GLY A 124 -3.75 -22.03 1.38
N GLU A 125 -4.64 -21.27 0.75
CA GLU A 125 -4.39 -20.64 -0.55
C GLU A 125 -3.22 -19.66 -0.46
N LEU A 126 -3.23 -18.74 0.51
CA LEU A 126 -2.12 -17.81 0.73
C LEU A 126 -0.79 -18.56 0.94
N ALA A 127 -0.79 -19.64 1.71
CA ALA A 127 0.41 -20.44 1.95
C ALA A 127 0.91 -21.13 0.67
N CYS A 128 0.00 -21.68 -0.15
CA CYS A 128 0.34 -22.28 -1.44
C CYS A 128 0.98 -21.24 -2.39
N THR A 129 0.35 -20.08 -2.55
CA THR A 129 0.86 -18.99 -3.39
C THR A 129 2.21 -18.49 -2.92
N PHE A 130 2.38 -18.28 -1.61
CA PHE A 130 3.65 -17.83 -1.03
C PHE A 130 4.79 -18.83 -1.32
N VAL A 131 4.55 -20.13 -1.14
CA VAL A 131 5.54 -21.20 -1.38
C VAL A 131 5.87 -21.34 -2.87
N ALA A 132 4.90 -21.10 -3.75
CA ALA A 132 5.11 -21.09 -5.18
C ALA A 132 5.87 -19.84 -5.68
N ASN A 133 6.15 -18.87 -4.81
CA ASN A 133 6.64 -17.53 -5.16
C ASN A 133 5.70 -16.83 -6.16
N GLU A 134 4.39 -16.99 -6.00
CA GLU A 134 3.40 -16.43 -6.92
C GLU A 134 2.79 -15.11 -6.41
N LEU A 135 3.12 -14.67 -5.19
CA LEU A 135 2.66 -13.35 -4.72
C LEU A 135 3.33 -12.25 -5.53
N MET A 136 2.58 -11.19 -5.81
CA MET A 136 3.03 -10.10 -6.67
C MET A 136 4.36 -9.50 -6.20
N TYR A 137 4.54 -9.29 -4.90
CA TYR A 137 5.78 -8.71 -4.37
C TYR A 137 7.00 -9.65 -4.49
N GLN A 138 6.80 -10.96 -4.66
CA GLN A 138 7.88 -11.96 -4.80
C GLN A 138 8.43 -12.02 -6.24
N ASN A 139 7.64 -11.56 -7.22
CA ASN A 139 7.99 -11.59 -8.64
C ASN A 139 8.38 -10.23 -9.20
N ASP A 140 8.40 -9.20 -8.36
CA ASP A 140 8.70 -7.86 -8.83
C ASP A 140 10.21 -7.59 -8.81
N ASP A 141 10.80 -7.65 -10.01
CA ASP A 141 12.19 -7.27 -10.29
C ASP A 141 12.37 -5.74 -10.41
N THR A 142 11.34 -4.92 -10.15
CA THR A 142 11.49 -3.46 -10.17
C THR A 142 12.36 -2.97 -9.01
N LEU A 143 13.66 -2.92 -9.30
CA LEU A 143 14.67 -2.14 -8.58
C LEU A 143 14.11 -0.75 -8.26
N TYR A 144 14.04 -0.48 -6.96
CA TYR A 144 13.65 0.79 -6.34
C TYR A 144 14.28 2.03 -7.01
N TYR A 145 13.48 3.11 -7.03
CA TYR A 145 13.75 4.50 -7.45
C TYR A 145 15.20 5.00 -7.35
#